data_AF-A0AAU6MIN3-F1
#
_entry.id   AF-A0AAU6MIN3-F1
#
_cell.length_a   1.000
_cell.length_b   1.000
_cell.length_c   1.000
_cell.angle_alpha   90.00
_cell.angle_beta   90.00
_cell.angle_gamma   90.00
#
_symmetry.space_group_name_H-M   'P 1'
#
loop_
_entity.id
_entity.type
_entity.pdbx_description
1 polymer ?
#
loop_
_entity_poly.entity_id
_entity_poly.type
_entity_poly.pdbx_seq_one_letter_code
_entity_poly.pdbx_strand_id
1 'polypeptide(L)'
;MSREQRGPNEKLGTVLALAGISNAGLARRVNDLGAQRGLTLRYDKTSVARWVSKGMVPQGAAPHLIAAAIGAKLGRPVPLHEIGLADADPAPEVGLAFPRDVAEAVRSATELYRLDLAGRRAGGGGIWQSLAGSFSVSAYATPASRWLISPADATVARDATSTGATTPGPQGARGARSGAGAQSPPGKAARPAEPVPVPQQASGAGPRSGTQAALNAQAARTALGTLGALGTRQAPAIPTQPSPESASASASSSAAVTAPAVSTTGTTSTATTTSDISPLRVGHSDVSKLREAAQDARRWDSKYGGGDWRSSMVPECLRVDAAPLLLGSYSDEVGRALFGAAAELTRLAGWMAFDTGQQEAAQRYYIQALRLARAAADVPLGGYVLASMSLQATYRGFADEGVDLAQAAVERNRGLATARTMSFFRLVEARAHAKANDAAAAGSALKAAEGWLERSRDGDADPSWLGFYSYDRFAADAAECHLDLKAPRQVRRFTEQALSRPTEEFVRSHGLRLVVSAVAELESGNLDAACAAGTRAVEVAGRISSARTTEYVRDLLHRLEPYGHEPRVAELRERARPLLVAPA
;
A
#
# COMPACT_ATOMS: atom_id res chain seq x y z
N MET A 1 -7.61 -22.90 -17.64
CA MET A 1 -7.53 -21.45 -17.90
C MET A 1 -8.22 -21.15 -19.22
N SER A 2 -9.49 -20.78 -19.17
CA SER A 2 -10.25 -20.36 -20.35
C SER A 2 -9.75 -18.96 -20.73
N ARG A 3 -9.07 -18.82 -21.88
CA ARG A 3 -8.75 -17.49 -22.44
C ARG A 3 -10.07 -16.77 -22.64
N GLU A 4 -10.35 -15.73 -21.86
CA GLU A 4 -11.38 -14.76 -22.22
C GLU A 4 -11.09 -14.29 -23.65
N GLN A 5 -11.99 -14.62 -24.58
CA GLN A 5 -11.89 -14.16 -25.95
C GLN A 5 -12.18 -12.66 -25.92
N ARG A 6 -11.13 -11.84 -25.93
CA ARG A 6 -11.26 -10.40 -26.17
C ARG A 6 -11.95 -10.20 -27.52
N GLY A 7 -12.98 -9.36 -27.55
CA GLY A 7 -13.68 -8.97 -28.77
C GLY A 7 -12.78 -8.19 -29.75
N PRO A 8 -13.30 -7.83 -30.93
CA PRO A 8 -12.57 -7.02 -31.91
C PRO A 8 -12.04 -5.70 -31.31
N ASN A 9 -10.83 -5.31 -31.67
CA ASN A 9 -10.25 -4.02 -31.29
C ASN A 9 -10.69 -2.95 -32.29
N GLU A 10 -11.90 -2.42 -32.06
CA GLU A 10 -12.50 -1.37 -32.88
C GLU A 10 -11.67 -0.08 -32.88
N LYS A 11 -11.04 0.26 -31.74
CA LYS A 11 -10.18 1.43 -31.60
C LYS A 11 -9.01 1.39 -32.59
N LEU A 12 -8.28 0.28 -32.65
CA LEU A 12 -7.20 0.10 -33.62
C LEU A 12 -7.74 0.18 -35.05
N GLY A 13 -8.88 -0.46 -35.34
CA GLY A 13 -9.52 -0.41 -36.66
C GLY A 13 -9.83 1.03 -37.12
N THR A 14 -10.45 1.83 -36.26
CA THR A 14 -10.80 3.23 -36.52
C THR A 14 -9.56 4.09 -36.76
N VAL A 15 -8.52 3.94 -35.94
CA VAL A 15 -7.29 4.74 -36.08
C VAL A 15 -6.53 4.36 -37.35
N LEU A 16 -6.51 3.09 -37.75
CA LEU A 16 -5.89 2.68 -39.02
C LEU A 16 -6.63 3.27 -40.24
N ALA A 17 -7.97 3.32 -40.19
CA ALA A 17 -8.78 3.96 -41.22
C ALA A 17 -8.51 5.47 -41.30
N LEU A 18 -8.48 6.16 -40.16
CA LEU A 18 -8.16 7.59 -40.09
C LEU A 18 -6.74 7.91 -40.59
N ALA A 19 -5.77 7.04 -40.30
CA ALA A 19 -4.39 7.19 -40.77
C ALA A 19 -4.20 6.81 -42.24
N GLY A 20 -5.22 6.25 -42.90
CA GLY A 20 -5.13 5.75 -44.28
C GLY A 20 -4.04 4.67 -44.44
N ILE A 21 -3.81 3.85 -43.41
CA ILE A 21 -2.76 2.84 -43.42
C ILE A 21 -3.36 1.44 -43.61
N SER A 22 -2.88 0.72 -44.62
CA SER A 22 -3.31 -0.67 -44.84
C SER A 22 -2.65 -1.62 -43.83
N ASN A 23 -3.29 -2.78 -43.58
CA ASN A 23 -2.72 -3.82 -42.71
C ASN A 23 -1.31 -4.26 -43.14
N ALA A 24 -1.07 -4.38 -44.45
CA ALA A 24 0.25 -4.68 -44.99
C ALA A 24 1.23 -3.51 -44.79
N GLY A 25 0.75 -2.26 -44.91
CA GLY A 25 1.53 -1.05 -44.66
C GLY A 25 1.95 -0.91 -43.19
N LEU A 26 1.06 -1.23 -42.25
CA LEU A 26 1.38 -1.22 -40.82
C LEU A 26 2.41 -2.30 -40.47
N ALA A 27 2.19 -3.54 -40.93
CA ALA A 27 3.11 -4.65 -40.67
C ALA A 27 4.54 -4.33 -41.11
N ARG A 28 4.70 -3.77 -42.33
CA ARG A 28 6.00 -3.34 -42.85
C ARG A 28 6.67 -2.31 -41.93
N ARG A 29 5.96 -1.23 -41.59
CA ARG A 29 6.49 -0.16 -40.73
C ARG A 29 6.87 -0.64 -39.33
N VAL A 30 6.09 -1.55 -38.76
CA VAL A 30 6.39 -2.14 -37.43
C VAL A 30 7.65 -2.99 -37.50
N ASN A 31 7.84 -3.77 -38.56
CA ASN A 31 9.08 -4.54 -38.75
C ASN A 31 10.27 -3.61 -39.00
N ASP A 32 10.12 -2.57 -39.81
CA ASP A 32 11.18 -1.58 -40.09
C ASP A 32 11.64 -0.87 -38.79
N LEU A 33 10.68 -0.42 -37.97
CA LEU A 33 10.96 0.18 -36.66
C LEU A 33 11.57 -0.82 -35.67
N GLY A 34 11.16 -2.09 -35.74
CA GLY A 34 11.78 -3.17 -34.97
C GLY A 34 13.24 -3.36 -35.35
N ALA A 35 13.54 -3.44 -36.65
CA ALA A 35 14.89 -3.61 -37.17
C ALA A 35 15.82 -2.45 -36.78
N GLN A 36 15.33 -1.20 -36.83
CA GLN A 36 16.08 -0.03 -36.35
C GLN A 36 16.45 -0.09 -34.87
N ARG A 37 15.70 -0.86 -34.07
CA ARG A 37 15.95 -1.08 -32.63
C ARG A 37 16.63 -2.43 -32.35
N GLY A 38 17.17 -3.10 -33.38
CA GLY A 38 17.84 -4.39 -33.25
C GLY A 38 16.91 -5.59 -32.98
N LEU A 39 15.59 -5.42 -33.16
CA LEU A 39 14.60 -6.48 -32.95
C LEU A 39 14.33 -7.22 -34.27
N THR A 40 14.34 -8.56 -34.22
CA THR A 40 13.97 -9.40 -35.37
C THR A 40 12.48 -9.69 -35.32
N LEU A 41 11.66 -8.84 -35.95
CA LEU A 41 10.21 -8.99 -36.05
C LEU A 41 9.78 -9.45 -37.45
N ARG A 42 8.76 -10.30 -37.53
CA ARG A 42 8.23 -10.86 -38.79
C ARG A 42 6.71 -10.77 -38.85
N TYR A 43 6.17 -9.58 -38.62
CA TYR A 43 4.73 -9.36 -38.74
C TYR A 43 4.31 -9.18 -40.21
N ASP A 44 3.10 -9.63 -40.52
CA ASP A 44 2.51 -9.56 -41.85
C ASP A 44 1.09 -8.98 -41.80
N LYS A 45 0.44 -8.86 -42.97
CA LYS A 45 -0.94 -8.35 -43.05
C LYS A 45 -1.93 -9.16 -42.20
N THR A 46 -1.66 -10.46 -42.00
CA THR A 46 -2.56 -11.35 -41.25
C THR A 46 -2.41 -11.17 -39.74
N SER A 47 -1.19 -10.85 -39.28
CA SER A 47 -0.89 -10.46 -37.90
C SER A 47 -1.69 -9.21 -37.51
N VAL A 48 -1.65 -8.17 -38.35
CA VAL A 48 -2.41 -6.93 -38.12
C VAL A 48 -3.92 -7.19 -38.16
N ALA A 49 -4.40 -7.99 -39.11
CA ALA A 49 -5.80 -8.36 -39.17
C ALA A 49 -6.27 -9.08 -37.89
N ARG A 50 -5.43 -9.91 -37.26
CA ARG A 50 -5.72 -10.56 -35.97
C ARG A 50 -5.72 -9.58 -34.80
N TRP A 51 -4.88 -8.55 -34.81
CA TRP A 51 -4.91 -7.50 -33.79
C TRP A 51 -6.24 -6.73 -33.81
N VAL A 52 -6.74 -6.43 -35.01
CA VAL A 52 -8.02 -5.72 -35.19
C VAL A 52 -9.22 -6.63 -34.96
N SER A 53 -9.32 -7.76 -35.67
CA SER A 53 -10.53 -8.59 -35.66
C SER A 53 -10.69 -9.47 -34.42
N LYS A 54 -9.59 -9.90 -33.78
CA LYS A 54 -9.60 -10.81 -32.63
C LYS A 54 -9.10 -10.17 -31.33
N GLY A 55 -8.87 -8.86 -31.34
CA GLY A 55 -8.34 -8.13 -30.18
C GLY A 55 -6.99 -8.65 -29.67
N MET A 56 -6.20 -9.29 -30.54
CA MET A 56 -4.93 -9.90 -30.12
C MET A 56 -3.89 -8.81 -29.85
N VAL A 57 -3.35 -8.79 -28.64
CA VAL A 57 -2.28 -7.86 -28.26
C VAL A 57 -0.92 -8.54 -28.45
N PRO A 58 -0.07 -8.05 -29.37
CA PRO A 58 1.27 -8.59 -29.53
C PRO A 58 2.12 -8.30 -28.29
N GLN A 59 3.04 -9.21 -27.96
CA GLN A 59 3.82 -9.15 -26.72
C GLN A 59 5.11 -8.34 -26.88
N GLY A 60 5.72 -7.97 -25.76
CA GLY A 60 7.00 -7.26 -25.73
C GLY A 60 6.90 -5.82 -26.25
N ALA A 61 7.89 -5.38 -27.03
CA ALA A 61 7.95 -4.00 -27.53
C ALA A 61 6.96 -3.68 -28.67
N ALA A 62 6.28 -4.70 -29.23
CA ALA A 62 5.44 -4.56 -30.41
C ALA A 62 4.27 -3.57 -30.29
N PRO A 63 3.52 -3.48 -29.18
CA PRO A 63 2.46 -2.47 -29.01
C PRO A 63 2.97 -1.03 -29.20
N HIS A 64 4.14 -0.72 -28.65
CA HIS A 64 4.76 0.61 -28.77
C HIS A 64 5.25 0.91 -30.18
N LEU A 65 5.73 -0.12 -30.90
CA LEU A 65 6.12 0.02 -32.30
C LEU A 65 4.89 0.27 -33.20
N ILE A 66 3.75 -0.34 -32.88
CA ILE A 66 2.48 -0.09 -33.57
C ILE A 66 2.02 1.34 -33.34
N ALA A 67 2.00 1.80 -32.08
CA ALA A 67 1.71 3.19 -31.73
C ALA A 67 2.64 4.18 -32.46
N ALA A 68 3.94 3.92 -32.48
CA ALA A 68 4.91 4.76 -33.18
C ALA A 68 4.69 4.78 -34.71
N ALA A 69 4.40 3.63 -35.32
CA ALA A 69 4.14 3.53 -36.76
C ALA A 69 2.88 4.31 -37.19
N ILE A 70 1.84 4.27 -36.37
CA ILE A 70 0.59 5.01 -36.59
C ILE A 70 0.80 6.50 -36.33
N GLY A 71 1.46 6.85 -35.22
CA GLY A 71 1.72 8.25 -34.86
C GLY A 71 2.59 8.98 -35.90
N ALA A 72 3.60 8.30 -36.44
CA ALA A 72 4.41 8.83 -37.55
C ALA A 72 3.57 9.11 -38.80
N LYS A 73 2.51 8.33 -39.04
CA LYS A 73 1.60 8.53 -40.19
C LYS A 73 0.59 9.66 -39.94
N LEU A 74 0.17 9.85 -38.69
CA LEU A 74 -0.78 10.89 -38.27
C LEU A 74 -0.10 12.24 -37.93
N GLY A 75 1.22 12.28 -37.84
CA GLY A 75 1.96 13.49 -37.46
C GLY A 75 1.79 13.90 -35.99
N ARG A 76 1.31 12.99 -35.14
CA ARG A 76 1.16 13.20 -33.69
C ARG A 76 1.45 11.93 -32.90
N PRO A 77 1.85 12.03 -31.62
CA PRO A 77 1.92 10.87 -30.73
C PRO A 77 0.56 10.16 -30.61
N VAL A 78 0.58 8.83 -30.54
CA VAL A 78 -0.60 7.98 -30.37
C VAL A 78 -0.36 7.05 -29.19
N PRO A 79 -1.08 7.20 -28.07
CA PRO A 79 -0.94 6.35 -26.90
C PRO A 79 -1.64 4.99 -27.08
N LEU A 80 -1.19 3.95 -26.37
CA LEU A 80 -1.68 2.57 -26.50
C LEU A 80 -3.16 2.41 -26.15
N HIS A 81 -3.68 3.24 -25.24
CA HIS A 81 -5.09 3.24 -24.86
C HIS A 81 -6.01 3.79 -25.95
N GLU A 82 -5.49 4.68 -26.81
CA GLU A 82 -6.20 5.23 -27.96
C GLU A 82 -6.36 4.17 -29.07
N ILE A 83 -5.40 3.26 -29.20
CA ILE A 83 -5.44 2.12 -30.15
C ILE A 83 -5.88 0.80 -29.50
N GLY A 84 -6.37 0.83 -28.26
CA GLY A 84 -6.92 -0.35 -27.57
C GLY A 84 -5.92 -1.49 -27.35
N LEU A 85 -4.61 -1.20 -27.31
CA LEU A 85 -3.56 -2.20 -27.08
C LEU A 85 -3.12 -2.30 -25.60
N ALA A 86 -3.43 -1.30 -24.77
CA ALA A 86 -3.27 -1.33 -23.33
C ALA A 86 -4.25 -0.35 -22.66
N ASP A 87 -4.61 -0.54 -21.39
CA ASP A 87 -5.51 0.37 -20.66
C ASP A 87 -4.82 1.69 -20.24
N ALA A 88 -3.48 1.72 -20.24
CA ALA A 88 -2.63 2.89 -20.06
C ALA A 88 -1.28 2.66 -20.75
N ASP A 89 -0.55 3.73 -21.10
CA ASP A 89 0.85 3.59 -21.53
C ASP A 89 1.73 3.28 -20.31
N PRO A 90 2.65 2.29 -20.38
CA PRO A 90 3.73 2.25 -19.43
C PRO A 90 4.57 3.51 -19.65
N ALA A 91 4.57 4.41 -18.66
CA ALA A 91 5.41 5.60 -18.73
C ALA A 91 6.89 5.16 -18.77
N PRO A 92 7.76 5.84 -19.52
CA PRO A 92 9.19 5.58 -19.40
C PRO A 92 9.62 5.81 -17.95
N GLU A 93 10.19 4.79 -17.31
CA GLU A 93 10.63 4.86 -15.91
C GLU A 93 11.79 5.85 -15.68
N VAL A 94 12.43 6.30 -16.77
CA VAL A 94 13.58 7.19 -16.73
C VAL A 94 13.17 8.58 -16.22
N GLY A 95 13.77 8.99 -15.10
CA GLY A 95 13.48 10.27 -14.44
C GLY A 95 12.22 10.27 -13.57
N LEU A 96 11.47 9.16 -13.54
CA LEU A 96 10.35 8.99 -12.63
C LEU A 96 10.79 8.36 -11.31
N ALA A 97 11.88 7.60 -11.24
CA ALA A 97 12.38 7.07 -9.97
C ALA A 97 12.73 8.19 -8.96
N PHE A 98 12.39 7.98 -7.69
CA PHE A 98 12.90 8.79 -6.56
C PHE A 98 14.09 8.04 -5.94
N PRO A 99 15.35 8.49 -6.14
CA PRO A 99 16.55 7.74 -5.74
C PRO A 99 16.79 7.74 -4.23
N ARG A 100 17.47 6.71 -3.72
CA ARG A 100 17.67 6.49 -2.27
C ARG A 100 18.83 7.27 -1.68
N ASP A 101 19.83 7.53 -2.49
CA ASP A 101 21.04 8.23 -2.08
C ASP A 101 21.41 9.34 -3.07
N VAL A 102 22.21 10.29 -2.59
CA VAL A 102 22.63 11.46 -3.38
C VAL A 102 23.38 11.04 -4.64
N ALA A 103 24.18 9.97 -4.60
CA ALA A 103 24.95 9.55 -5.76
C ALA A 103 24.04 8.99 -6.86
N GLU A 104 23.01 8.23 -6.49
CA GLU A 104 21.98 7.74 -7.39
C GLU A 104 21.09 8.86 -7.92
N ALA A 105 20.79 9.87 -7.08
CA ALA A 105 20.08 11.08 -7.50
C ALA A 105 20.86 11.84 -8.57
N VAL A 106 22.16 12.05 -8.37
CA VAL A 106 23.05 12.69 -9.35
C VAL A 106 23.14 11.87 -10.64
N ARG A 107 23.30 10.55 -10.54
CA ARG A 107 23.31 9.66 -11.72
C ARG A 107 22.00 9.77 -12.51
N SER A 108 20.86 9.68 -11.84
CA SER A 108 19.53 9.75 -12.47
C SER A 108 19.29 11.10 -13.15
N ALA A 109 19.62 12.21 -12.49
CA ALA A 109 19.53 13.54 -13.08
C ALA A 109 20.47 13.70 -14.29
N THR A 110 21.68 13.14 -14.21
CA THR A 110 22.65 13.17 -15.31
C THR A 110 22.16 12.39 -16.53
N GLU A 111 21.60 11.20 -16.33
CA GLU A 111 21.01 10.40 -17.42
C GLU A 111 19.84 11.11 -18.08
N LEU A 112 18.93 11.70 -17.28
CA LEU A 112 17.82 12.47 -17.79
C LEU A 112 18.28 13.66 -18.64
N TYR A 113 19.33 14.36 -18.20
CA TYR A 113 19.94 15.48 -18.93
C TYR A 113 20.62 15.03 -20.23
N ARG A 114 21.35 13.90 -20.21
CA ARG A 114 21.97 13.32 -21.42
C ARG A 114 20.94 12.95 -22.46
N LEU A 115 19.83 12.33 -22.04
CA LEU A 115 18.74 11.94 -22.93
C LEU A 115 18.01 13.14 -23.53
N ASP A 116 17.78 14.20 -22.74
CA ASP A 116 17.20 15.45 -23.22
C ASP A 116 18.09 16.14 -24.26
N LEU A 117 19.41 16.13 -24.05
CA LEU A 117 20.39 16.64 -25.01
C LEU A 117 20.50 15.77 -26.28
N ALA A 118 20.45 14.45 -26.15
CA ALA A 118 20.51 13.53 -27.28
C ALA A 118 19.29 13.68 -28.20
N GLY A 119 18.08 13.80 -27.63
CA GLY A 119 16.85 14.05 -28.38
C GLY A 119 16.92 15.33 -29.22
N ARG A 120 17.35 16.44 -28.60
CA ARG A 120 17.53 17.73 -29.29
C ARG A 120 18.57 17.70 -30.42
N ARG A 121 19.65 16.92 -30.28
CA ARG A 121 20.67 16.79 -31.33
C ARG A 121 20.21 15.96 -32.52
N ALA A 122 19.29 15.02 -32.32
CA ALA A 122 18.76 14.16 -33.38
C ALA A 122 17.63 14.82 -34.20
N GLY A 123 17.37 16.12 -34.01
CA GLY A 123 16.29 16.84 -34.70
C GLY A 123 14.88 16.51 -34.19
N GLY A 124 14.77 15.65 -33.17
CA GLY A 124 13.54 15.47 -32.40
C GLY A 124 13.45 16.51 -31.27
N GLY A 125 12.24 16.77 -30.79
CA GLY A 125 12.04 17.54 -29.57
C GLY A 125 12.79 16.95 -28.36
N GLY A 126 12.88 17.71 -27.26
CA GLY A 126 13.45 17.20 -26.00
C GLY A 126 12.70 15.96 -25.49
N ILE A 127 13.31 15.15 -24.62
CA ILE A 127 12.68 13.93 -24.09
C ILE A 127 11.32 14.24 -23.44
N TRP A 128 11.19 15.43 -22.86
CA TRP A 128 9.95 15.95 -22.28
C TRP A 128 8.79 16.09 -23.28
N GLN A 129 9.07 16.39 -24.55
CA GLN A 129 8.05 16.43 -25.60
C GLN A 129 7.60 15.02 -26.02
N SER A 130 8.49 14.02 -25.91
CA SER A 130 8.13 12.61 -26.09
C SER A 130 7.32 12.05 -24.90
N LEU A 131 7.51 12.61 -23.70
CA LEU A 131 6.84 12.20 -22.45
C LEU A 131 5.51 12.91 -22.20
N ALA A 132 5.27 14.07 -22.81
CA ALA A 132 4.07 14.89 -22.59
C ALA A 132 2.75 14.19 -22.98
N GLY A 133 2.80 13.08 -23.72
CA GLY A 133 1.65 12.23 -24.04
C GLY A 133 1.49 10.96 -23.18
N SER A 134 2.49 10.58 -22.38
CA SER A 134 2.53 9.32 -21.63
C SER A 134 2.29 9.55 -20.13
N PHE A 135 1.22 10.26 -19.77
CA PHE A 135 0.85 10.44 -18.38
C PHE A 135 0.18 9.18 -17.84
N SER A 136 0.88 8.44 -16.99
CA SER A 136 0.30 7.35 -16.22
C SER A 136 0.35 7.67 -14.72
N VAL A 137 -0.83 7.76 -14.10
CA VAL A 137 -0.96 7.97 -12.65
C VAL A 137 -0.30 6.85 -11.86
N SER A 138 -0.28 5.62 -12.38
CA SER A 138 0.36 4.48 -11.71
C SER A 138 1.89 4.58 -11.70
N ALA A 139 2.50 5.20 -12.71
CA ALA A 139 3.95 5.38 -12.78
C ALA A 139 4.48 6.35 -11.70
N TYR A 140 3.61 7.21 -11.16
CA TYR A 140 3.94 8.12 -10.05
C TYR A 140 3.63 7.53 -8.68
N ALA A 141 3.02 6.35 -8.57
CA ALA A 141 2.66 5.78 -7.27
C ALA A 141 3.89 5.55 -6.39
N THR A 142 4.92 4.88 -6.90
CA THR A 142 6.17 4.61 -6.17
C THR A 142 7.04 5.87 -5.96
N PRO A 143 7.21 6.76 -6.96
CA PRO A 143 7.94 8.02 -6.75
C PRO A 143 7.25 8.98 -5.78
N ALA A 144 5.92 9.12 -5.86
CA ALA A 144 5.16 9.97 -4.96
C ALA A 144 5.09 9.37 -3.56
N SER A 145 4.97 8.03 -3.42
CA SER A 145 5.11 7.39 -2.11
C SER A 145 6.50 7.66 -1.56
N ARG A 146 7.57 7.41 -2.31
CA ARG A 146 8.95 7.71 -1.89
C ARG A 146 9.18 9.17 -1.53
N TRP A 147 8.66 10.13 -2.29
CA TRP A 147 8.74 11.55 -1.96
C TRP A 147 7.98 11.90 -0.67
N LEU A 148 6.82 11.28 -0.43
CA LEU A 148 6.02 11.51 0.78
C LEU A 148 6.64 10.91 2.04
N ILE A 149 7.48 9.88 1.89
CA ILE A 149 7.92 9.02 3.00
C ILE A 149 9.42 9.17 3.29
N SER A 150 10.24 9.48 2.28
CA SER A 150 11.69 9.62 2.43
C SER A 150 12.02 10.98 3.07
N PRO A 151 12.73 11.01 4.21
CA PRO A 151 13.26 12.26 4.74
C PRO A 151 14.24 12.90 3.75
N ALA A 152 14.39 14.23 3.81
CA ALA A 152 15.46 14.89 3.07
C ALA A 152 16.82 14.38 3.58
N ASP A 153 17.72 14.02 2.67
CA ASP A 153 19.08 13.57 3.01
C ASP A 153 19.78 14.63 3.86
N ALA A 154 20.28 14.27 5.04
CA ALA A 154 20.85 15.21 6.01
C ALA A 154 22.10 15.94 5.48
N THR A 155 22.80 15.39 4.48
CA THR A 155 23.97 16.04 3.87
C THR A 155 23.59 17.17 2.91
N VAL A 156 22.34 17.20 2.44
CA VAL A 156 21.82 18.17 1.45
C VAL A 156 20.64 18.97 1.99
N ALA A 157 20.00 18.50 3.06
CA ALA A 157 18.89 19.16 3.73
C ALA A 157 19.34 20.52 4.26
N ARG A 158 18.55 21.56 3.98
CA ARG A 158 18.74 22.88 4.57
C ARG A 158 17.62 23.11 5.57
N ASP A 159 17.97 23.21 6.84
CA ASP A 159 17.01 23.62 7.87
C ASP A 159 16.53 25.04 7.59
N ALA A 160 15.21 25.23 7.54
CA ALA A 160 14.56 26.52 7.35
C ALA A 160 14.81 27.50 8.51
N THR A 161 15.54 27.11 9.55
CA THR A 161 15.83 27.92 10.74
C THR A 161 17.11 28.76 10.64
N SER A 162 17.79 28.78 9.49
CA SER A 162 19.02 29.58 9.32
C SER A 162 18.85 30.92 8.58
N THR A 163 17.62 31.35 8.25
CA THR A 163 17.39 32.75 7.82
C THR A 163 17.08 33.64 9.01
N GLY A 164 18.06 33.78 9.90
CA GLY A 164 18.16 34.94 10.77
C GLY A 164 18.45 36.16 9.90
N ALA A 165 17.49 37.07 9.80
CA ALA A 165 17.61 38.34 9.10
C ALA A 165 18.86 39.09 9.57
N THR A 166 19.93 39.08 8.77
CA THR A 166 21.00 40.06 8.89
C THR A 166 20.66 41.21 7.97
N THR A 167 19.97 42.22 8.52
CA THR A 167 19.81 43.52 7.89
C THR A 167 21.20 44.14 7.69
N PRO A 168 21.59 44.54 6.47
CA PRO A 168 22.85 45.26 6.29
C PRO A 168 22.66 46.71 6.75
N GLY A 169 23.21 47.05 7.92
CA GLY A 169 23.38 48.44 8.36
C GLY A 169 24.54 49.11 7.61
N PRO A 170 24.51 50.44 7.43
CA PRO A 170 25.37 51.14 6.47
C PRO A 170 26.82 51.25 6.95
N GLN A 171 27.68 51.38 5.94
CA GLN A 171 29.13 51.49 5.97
C GLN A 171 29.70 52.38 7.09
N GLY A 172 30.73 51.85 7.76
CA GLY A 172 31.68 52.60 8.57
C GLY A 172 33.06 51.97 8.42
N ALA A 173 33.92 52.60 7.63
CA ALA A 173 35.29 52.18 7.38
C ALA A 173 36.14 52.15 8.66
N ARG A 174 36.98 51.11 8.84
CA ARG A 174 38.42 51.21 9.15
C ARG A 174 39.02 49.86 9.56
N GLY A 175 40.21 49.58 9.01
CA GLY A 175 41.31 49.02 9.79
C GLY A 175 41.56 47.52 9.65
N ALA A 176 42.39 47.16 8.68
CA ALA A 176 43.14 45.92 8.67
C ALA A 176 44.00 45.76 9.95
N ARG A 177 44.09 44.54 10.49
CA ARG A 177 45.35 43.90 10.88
C ARG A 177 45.19 42.42 11.27
N SER A 178 46.18 41.69 10.79
CA SER A 178 46.62 40.32 11.05
C SER A 178 46.74 39.91 12.52
N GLY A 179 46.64 38.61 12.79
CA GLY A 179 47.25 38.01 13.98
C GLY A 179 46.78 36.60 14.31
N ALA A 180 47.59 35.61 13.94
CA ALA A 180 47.50 34.24 14.41
C ALA A 180 47.82 34.12 15.92
N GLY A 181 47.38 33.04 16.57
CA GLY A 181 48.01 32.57 17.82
C GLY A 181 47.08 32.01 18.89
N ALA A 182 46.83 30.71 18.80
CA ALA A 182 46.92 29.66 19.83
C ALA A 182 46.71 29.94 21.35
N GLN A 183 46.17 28.89 22.00
CA GLN A 183 46.35 28.44 23.40
C GLN A 183 45.27 28.80 24.46
N SER A 184 44.59 27.76 24.95
CA SER A 184 44.06 27.61 26.33
C SER A 184 45.23 27.35 27.32
N PRO A 185 45.07 27.19 28.67
CA PRO A 185 43.89 27.09 29.57
C PRO A 185 44.15 27.84 30.94
N PRO A 186 43.77 27.39 32.16
CA PRO A 186 42.53 26.79 32.71
C PRO A 186 41.92 27.56 33.93
N GLY A 187 40.68 27.22 34.30
CA GLY A 187 40.26 27.00 35.70
C GLY A 187 39.71 28.17 36.53
N LYS A 188 38.41 28.11 36.89
CA LYS A 188 37.92 28.23 38.28
C LYS A 188 36.41 27.98 38.39
N ALA A 189 36.05 27.22 39.41
CA ALA A 189 34.68 26.94 39.83
C ALA A 189 34.07 28.12 40.60
N ALA A 190 32.78 28.39 40.38
CA ALA A 190 31.92 29.11 41.31
C ALA A 190 30.46 28.61 41.20
N ARG A 191 29.78 28.65 42.34
CA ARG A 191 28.53 27.98 42.76
C ARG A 191 27.24 28.71 42.29
N PRO A 192 26.02 28.22 42.61
CA PRO A 192 24.85 28.22 41.73
C PRO A 192 24.02 29.52 41.79
N ALA A 193 23.33 29.83 40.69
CA ALA A 193 22.33 30.89 40.62
C ALA A 193 20.91 30.28 40.54
N GLU A 194 20.01 30.85 41.35
CA GLU A 194 18.57 30.61 41.41
C GLU A 194 17.84 30.94 40.08
N PRO A 195 16.63 30.38 39.85
CA PRO A 195 15.93 30.49 38.58
C PRO A 195 15.24 31.85 38.39
N VAL A 196 15.59 32.54 37.30
CA VAL A 196 14.88 33.72 36.77
C VAL A 196 13.82 33.25 35.76
N PRO A 197 12.61 33.85 35.73
CA PRO A 197 11.44 33.26 35.07
C PRO A 197 11.51 33.32 33.54
N VAL A 198 10.96 32.27 32.91
CA VAL A 198 10.75 32.14 31.47
C VAL A 198 9.77 33.21 30.98
N PRO A 199 10.11 34.08 30.01
CA PRO A 199 9.11 34.87 29.32
C PRO A 199 8.34 33.98 28.33
N GLN A 200 7.02 33.93 28.51
CA GLN A 200 6.08 33.38 27.52
C GLN A 200 6.32 34.06 26.16
N GLN A 201 6.82 33.31 25.18
CA GLN A 201 6.83 33.77 23.80
C GLN A 201 5.45 33.55 23.17
N ALA A 202 4.88 34.67 22.73
CA ALA A 202 3.62 34.78 22.03
C ALA A 202 3.61 33.95 20.74
N SER A 203 2.48 33.27 20.54
CA SER A 203 2.11 32.54 19.34
C SER A 203 2.26 33.41 18.08
N GLY A 204 3.21 33.05 17.22
CA GLY A 204 3.28 33.55 15.85
C GLY A 204 2.11 32.98 15.04
N ALA A 205 1.34 33.88 14.43
CA ALA A 205 0.13 33.58 13.68
C ALA A 205 0.39 32.58 12.54
N GLY A 206 -0.16 31.37 12.67
CA GLY A 206 -0.30 30.43 11.55
C GLY A 206 -1.29 30.93 10.50
N PRO A 207 -1.26 30.37 9.28
CA PRO A 207 -2.17 30.77 8.21
C PRO A 207 -3.63 30.58 8.65
N ARG A 208 -4.49 31.54 8.30
CA ARG A 208 -5.89 31.65 8.70
C ARG A 208 -6.64 30.32 8.54
N SER A 209 -7.38 29.92 9.57
CA SER A 209 -8.14 28.67 9.75
C SER A 209 -9.00 28.24 8.55
N GLY A 210 -9.48 29.19 7.73
CA GLY A 210 -10.24 28.90 6.51
C GLY A 210 -9.45 28.14 5.42
N THR A 211 -8.12 28.28 5.38
CA THR A 211 -7.27 27.68 4.33
C THR A 211 -7.02 26.19 4.59
N GLN A 212 -6.86 25.81 5.86
CA GLN A 212 -6.67 24.42 6.26
C GLN A 212 -7.99 23.62 6.16
N ALA A 213 -9.12 24.23 6.52
CA ALA A 213 -10.44 23.63 6.34
C ALA A 213 -10.76 23.36 4.86
N ALA A 214 -10.38 24.28 3.96
CA ALA A 214 -10.54 24.09 2.52
C ALA A 214 -9.66 22.96 1.96
N LEU A 215 -8.41 22.84 2.43
CA LEU A 215 -7.51 21.75 2.05
C LEU A 215 -8.00 20.39 2.57
N ASN A 216 -8.52 20.34 3.80
CA ASN A 216 -9.09 19.13 4.40
C ASN A 216 -10.39 18.72 3.70
N ALA A 217 -11.25 19.68 3.31
CA ALA A 217 -12.45 19.42 2.53
C ALA A 217 -12.11 18.92 1.10
N GLN A 218 -11.04 19.44 0.49
CA GLN A 218 -10.55 18.96 -0.80
C GLN A 218 -9.97 17.54 -0.72
N ALA A 219 -9.21 17.24 0.35
CA ALA A 219 -8.68 15.91 0.63
C ALA A 219 -9.81 14.90 0.89
N ALA A 220 -10.83 15.27 1.67
CA ALA A 220 -12.02 14.46 1.91
C ALA A 220 -12.79 14.18 0.61
N ARG A 221 -13.07 15.21 -0.21
CA ARG A 221 -13.74 15.04 -1.51
C ARG A 221 -12.97 14.15 -2.48
N THR A 222 -11.64 14.24 -2.49
CA THR A 222 -10.78 13.38 -3.32
C THR A 222 -10.73 11.93 -2.84
N ALA A 223 -10.70 11.72 -1.52
CA ALA A 223 -10.78 10.39 -0.92
C ALA A 223 -12.15 9.72 -1.20
N LEU A 224 -13.24 10.51 -1.09
CA LEU A 224 -14.63 10.07 -1.32
C LEU A 224 -14.94 9.72 -2.78
N GLY A 225 -14.47 10.52 -3.74
CA GLY A 225 -14.63 10.23 -5.17
C GLY A 225 -13.97 8.92 -5.59
N THR A 226 -12.97 8.44 -4.83
CA THR A 226 -12.29 7.17 -5.09
C THR A 226 -13.00 5.98 -4.43
N LEU A 227 -13.62 6.17 -3.26
CA LEU A 227 -14.42 5.15 -2.56
C LEU A 227 -15.70 4.79 -3.34
N GLY A 228 -16.35 5.78 -3.98
CA GLY A 228 -17.55 5.55 -4.80
C GLY A 228 -17.29 4.72 -6.07
N ALA A 229 -16.09 4.81 -6.67
CA ALA A 229 -15.74 4.08 -7.88
C ALA A 229 -15.44 2.58 -7.64
N LEU A 230 -15.10 2.20 -6.41
CA LEU A 230 -14.76 0.81 -6.04
C LEU A 230 -15.97 -0.03 -5.60
N GLY A 231 -17.11 0.59 -5.29
CA GLY A 231 -18.34 -0.11 -4.87
C GLY A 231 -19.25 -0.61 -6.01
N THR A 232 -18.87 -0.43 -7.29
CA THR A 232 -19.74 -0.74 -8.44
C THR A 232 -19.57 -2.15 -9.02
N ARG A 233 -18.81 -3.04 -8.38
CA ARG A 233 -18.81 -4.47 -8.73
C ARG A 233 -19.50 -5.29 -7.65
N GLN A 234 -20.79 -5.49 -7.88
CA GLN A 234 -21.67 -6.39 -7.14
C GLN A 234 -21.06 -7.81 -7.12
N ALA A 235 -20.73 -8.31 -5.93
CA ALA A 235 -20.34 -9.72 -5.75
C ALA A 235 -21.56 -10.62 -5.98
N PRO A 236 -21.41 -11.81 -6.61
CA PRO A 236 -22.52 -12.74 -6.79
C PRO A 236 -22.98 -13.34 -5.45
N ALA A 237 -24.30 -13.42 -5.27
CA ALA A 237 -24.91 -13.98 -4.06
C ALA A 237 -24.57 -15.47 -3.90
N ILE A 238 -24.07 -15.85 -2.72
CA ILE A 238 -23.84 -17.25 -2.33
C ILE A 238 -25.16 -17.83 -1.77
N PRO A 239 -25.63 -19.00 -2.24
CA PRO A 239 -26.85 -19.61 -1.75
C PRO A 239 -26.60 -20.35 -0.42
N THR A 240 -27.30 -19.94 0.63
CA THR A 240 -27.32 -20.62 1.94
C THR A 240 -28.17 -21.89 1.89
N GLN A 241 -27.56 -23.04 2.21
CA GLN A 241 -28.23 -24.32 2.50
C GLN A 241 -28.73 -24.34 3.96
N PRO A 242 -29.92 -24.93 4.27
CA PRO A 242 -30.39 -25.07 5.64
C PRO A 242 -29.96 -26.42 6.25
N SER A 243 -29.88 -26.47 7.58
CA SER A 243 -29.75 -27.70 8.38
C SER A 243 -30.69 -27.61 9.60
N PRO A 244 -31.05 -28.75 10.23
CA PRO A 244 -32.46 -29.07 10.52
C PRO A 244 -32.93 -28.89 11.98
N GLU A 245 -34.27 -28.82 12.11
CA GLU A 245 -35.15 -29.22 13.24
C GLU A 245 -35.01 -28.48 14.59
N SER A 246 -36.06 -28.10 15.34
CA SER A 246 -37.47 -28.54 15.42
C SER A 246 -38.32 -27.56 16.26
N ALA A 247 -39.64 -27.53 15.99
CA ALA A 247 -40.81 -27.18 16.83
C ALA A 247 -40.83 -25.82 17.59
N SER A 248 -41.86 -24.96 17.50
CA SER A 248 -43.31 -25.20 17.55
C SER A 248 -44.09 -23.88 17.34
N ALA A 249 -45.32 -23.98 16.80
CA ALA A 249 -46.52 -23.12 16.92
C ALA A 249 -46.38 -21.57 16.80
N SER A 250 -47.22 -20.79 16.10
CA SER A 250 -48.60 -20.96 15.64
C SER A 250 -49.03 -19.80 14.72
N ALA A 251 -50.01 -20.13 13.85
CA ALA A 251 -51.10 -19.28 13.33
C ALA A 251 -50.84 -18.14 12.32
N SER A 252 -51.07 -18.48 11.04
CA SER A 252 -52.12 -17.94 10.15
C SER A 252 -52.29 -16.43 9.96
N SER A 253 -52.10 -15.94 8.73
CA SER A 253 -53.22 -15.70 7.79
C SER A 253 -52.74 -15.14 6.46
N SER A 254 -53.25 -15.74 5.38
CA SER A 254 -53.10 -15.38 3.98
C SER A 254 -54.18 -14.38 3.57
N ALA A 255 -53.83 -13.39 2.74
CA ALA A 255 -54.71 -12.92 1.67
C ALA A 255 -53.91 -12.07 0.67
N ALA A 256 -53.75 -12.60 -0.54
CA ALA A 256 -53.38 -11.86 -1.73
C ALA A 256 -54.60 -11.09 -2.27
N VAL A 257 -54.42 -9.83 -2.69
CA VAL A 257 -55.25 -9.18 -3.72
C VAL A 257 -54.42 -8.15 -4.49
N THR A 258 -54.16 -8.49 -5.74
CA THR A 258 -54.36 -7.73 -6.99
C THR A 258 -54.20 -6.21 -7.01
N ALA A 259 -53.35 -5.75 -7.94
CA ALA A 259 -53.24 -4.37 -8.42
C ALA A 259 -54.55 -3.83 -9.03
N PRO A 260 -54.64 -2.48 -9.17
CA PRO A 260 -55.02 -1.94 -10.47
C PRO A 260 -54.12 -0.80 -10.94
N ALA A 261 -53.96 -0.73 -12.26
CA ALA A 261 -53.43 0.39 -13.00
C ALA A 261 -54.50 1.48 -13.16
N VAL A 262 -54.15 2.76 -13.01
CA VAL A 262 -54.87 3.89 -13.61
C VAL A 262 -53.88 4.99 -14.03
N SER A 263 -54.19 5.54 -15.20
CA SER A 263 -53.46 6.42 -16.08
C SER A 263 -53.18 7.84 -15.57
N THR A 264 -52.16 8.41 -16.21
CA THR A 264 -51.73 9.80 -16.31
C THR A 264 -52.83 10.87 -16.39
N THR A 265 -52.69 11.92 -15.57
CA THR A 265 -52.98 13.30 -15.94
C THR A 265 -51.85 14.20 -15.43
N GLY A 266 -51.31 15.02 -16.33
CA GLY A 266 -50.21 15.92 -16.03
C GLY A 266 -50.66 17.16 -15.28
N THR A 267 -49.89 17.52 -14.25
CA THR A 267 -49.71 18.91 -13.84
C THR A 267 -48.24 19.08 -13.52
N THR A 268 -47.54 19.80 -14.40
CA THR A 268 -46.24 20.41 -14.15
C THR A 268 -46.33 21.27 -12.90
N SER A 269 -45.77 20.78 -11.79
CA SER A 269 -45.34 21.61 -10.68
C SER A 269 -43.89 21.27 -10.39
N THR A 270 -43.02 22.10 -10.93
CA THR A 270 -41.61 22.20 -10.58
C THR A 270 -41.49 22.57 -9.10
N ALA A 271 -41.56 21.58 -8.22
CA ALA A 271 -41.05 21.68 -6.87
C ALA A 271 -39.62 21.15 -6.88
N THR A 272 -38.67 22.06 -7.15
CA THR A 272 -37.29 21.90 -6.70
C THR A 272 -37.34 21.87 -5.18
N THR A 273 -37.52 20.68 -4.59
CA THR A 273 -37.18 20.46 -3.20
C THR A 273 -35.65 20.39 -3.17
N THR A 274 -35.02 21.57 -3.12
CA THR A 274 -33.70 21.70 -2.52
C THR A 274 -33.91 21.24 -1.08
N SER A 275 -33.65 19.97 -0.82
CA SER A 275 -33.56 19.48 0.55
C SER A 275 -32.54 20.37 1.24
N ASP A 276 -33.00 21.09 2.24
CA ASP A 276 -32.19 21.89 3.13
C ASP A 276 -31.30 20.92 3.91
N ILE A 277 -30.17 20.52 3.31
CA ILE A 277 -29.16 19.69 3.96
C ILE A 277 -28.51 20.58 5.00
N SER A 278 -29.13 20.68 6.17
CA SER A 278 -28.45 21.15 7.36
C SER A 278 -27.16 20.33 7.47
N PRO A 279 -25.97 20.97 7.44
CA PRO A 279 -24.71 20.23 7.43
C PRO A 279 -24.66 19.38 8.70
N LEU A 280 -24.56 18.06 8.52
CA LEU A 280 -24.47 17.09 9.61
C LEU A 280 -23.44 17.58 10.63
N ARG A 281 -23.88 17.87 11.86
CA ARG A 281 -23.01 18.33 12.95
C ARG A 281 -22.37 17.08 13.56
N VAL A 282 -21.06 16.95 13.40
CA VAL A 282 -20.32 15.77 13.85
C VAL A 282 -19.70 16.03 15.21
N GLY A 283 -19.86 15.06 16.12
CA GLY A 283 -19.37 15.13 17.50
C GLY A 283 -18.44 13.98 17.87
N HIS A 284 -17.94 14.02 19.11
CA HIS A 284 -17.07 12.97 19.66
C HIS A 284 -17.71 11.58 19.65
N SER A 285 -19.03 11.48 19.84
CA SER A 285 -19.76 10.21 19.78
C SER A 285 -19.67 9.53 18.43
N ASP A 286 -19.68 10.30 17.33
CA ASP A 286 -19.57 9.76 15.98
C ASP A 286 -18.17 9.22 15.71
N VAL A 287 -17.15 9.93 16.22
CA VAL A 287 -15.76 9.46 16.17
C VAL A 287 -15.58 8.18 16.99
N SER A 288 -16.17 8.11 18.19
CA SER A 288 -16.13 6.90 19.03
C SER A 288 -16.73 5.70 18.30
N LYS A 289 -17.88 5.86 17.64
CA LYS A 289 -18.49 4.78 16.83
C LYS A 289 -17.54 4.24 15.76
N LEU A 290 -16.83 5.12 15.03
CA LEU A 290 -15.86 4.69 14.01
C LEU A 290 -14.65 3.97 14.63
N ARG A 291 -14.18 4.42 15.80
CA ARG A 291 -13.09 3.76 16.52
C ARG A 291 -13.49 2.38 17.03
N GLU A 292 -14.69 2.24 17.57
CA GLU A 292 -15.26 0.95 17.98
C GLU A 292 -15.37 0.00 16.79
N ALA A 293 -15.90 0.46 15.65
CA ALA A 293 -15.94 -0.33 14.43
C ALA A 293 -14.55 -0.80 13.97
N ALA A 294 -13.53 0.06 14.09
CA ALA A 294 -12.14 -0.30 13.76
C ALA A 294 -11.57 -1.35 14.73
N GLN A 295 -11.89 -1.26 16.02
CA GLN A 295 -11.46 -2.21 17.05
C GLN A 295 -12.12 -3.58 16.83
N ASP A 296 -13.42 -3.60 16.58
CA ASP A 296 -14.15 -4.83 16.29
C ASP A 296 -13.60 -5.50 15.03
N ALA A 297 -13.44 -4.75 13.93
CA ALA A 297 -12.87 -5.28 12.70
C ALA A 297 -11.47 -5.91 12.90
N ARG A 298 -10.60 -5.28 13.72
CA ARG A 298 -9.29 -5.86 14.07
C ARG A 298 -9.40 -7.19 14.81
N ARG A 299 -10.31 -7.27 15.78
CA ARG A 299 -10.52 -8.46 16.60
C ARG A 299 -11.02 -9.61 15.73
N TRP A 300 -11.97 -9.32 14.82
CA TRP A 300 -12.47 -10.31 13.86
C TRP A 300 -11.40 -10.74 12.85
N ASP A 301 -10.62 -9.82 12.29
CA ASP A 301 -9.48 -10.16 11.40
C ASP A 301 -8.44 -11.05 12.09
N SER A 302 -8.10 -10.74 13.34
CA SER A 302 -7.09 -11.50 14.11
C SER A 302 -7.52 -12.95 14.37
N LYS A 303 -8.82 -13.17 14.60
CA LYS A 303 -9.38 -14.46 14.96
C LYS A 303 -9.84 -15.28 13.76
N TYR A 304 -10.43 -14.67 12.74
CA TYR A 304 -11.09 -15.36 11.63
C TYR A 304 -10.48 -15.04 10.25
N GLY A 305 -9.61 -14.05 10.15
CA GLY A 305 -8.98 -13.61 8.91
C GLY A 305 -9.69 -12.45 8.22
N GLY A 306 -9.01 -11.88 7.23
CA GLY A 306 -9.45 -10.66 6.55
C GLY A 306 -10.63 -10.88 5.60
N GLY A 307 -10.90 -12.12 5.20
CA GLY A 307 -12.05 -12.50 4.37
C GLY A 307 -13.27 -12.95 5.16
N ASP A 308 -13.26 -12.87 6.50
CA ASP A 308 -14.48 -13.09 7.30
C ASP A 308 -15.53 -12.01 6.99
N TRP A 309 -16.81 -12.33 7.15
CA TRP A 309 -17.90 -11.44 6.77
C TRP A 309 -17.91 -10.14 7.58
N ARG A 310 -17.57 -10.18 8.88
CA ARG A 310 -17.54 -8.97 9.72
C ARG A 310 -16.37 -8.08 9.37
N SER A 311 -15.20 -8.68 9.12
CA SER A 311 -14.06 -7.96 8.54
C SER A 311 -14.53 -7.28 7.24
N SER A 312 -15.17 -8.04 6.34
CA SER A 312 -15.63 -7.59 5.01
C SER A 312 -16.62 -6.43 5.01
N MET A 313 -17.17 -6.03 6.17
CA MET A 313 -18.04 -4.84 6.29
C MET A 313 -17.28 -3.51 6.40
N VAL A 314 -15.96 -3.51 6.63
CA VAL A 314 -15.18 -2.27 6.81
C VAL A 314 -15.30 -1.30 5.61
N PRO A 315 -15.22 -1.74 4.33
CA PRO A 315 -15.44 -0.85 3.18
C PRO A 315 -16.83 -0.21 3.17
N GLU A 316 -17.84 -0.94 3.64
CA GLU A 316 -19.21 -0.44 3.72
C GLU A 316 -19.36 0.57 4.85
N CYS A 317 -18.76 0.33 6.02
CA CYS A 317 -18.69 1.31 7.11
C CYS A 317 -17.98 2.60 6.67
N LEU A 318 -16.90 2.49 5.88
CA LEU A 318 -16.23 3.65 5.29
C LEU A 318 -17.16 4.44 4.37
N ARG A 319 -17.98 3.76 3.57
CA ARG A 319 -18.87 4.36 2.57
C ARG A 319 -20.15 4.94 3.17
N VAL A 320 -20.74 4.26 4.15
CA VAL A 320 -22.06 4.60 4.71
C VAL A 320 -21.93 5.48 5.95
N ASP A 321 -20.92 5.22 6.80
CA ASP A 321 -20.77 5.92 8.08
C ASP A 321 -19.68 7.00 8.02
N ALA A 322 -18.44 6.63 7.72
CA ALA A 322 -17.31 7.57 7.80
C ALA A 322 -17.41 8.68 6.74
N ALA A 323 -17.81 8.31 5.52
CA ALA A 323 -17.86 9.21 4.39
C ALA A 323 -18.80 10.42 4.57
N PRO A 324 -20.07 10.24 4.99
CA PRO A 324 -20.94 11.37 5.31
C PRO A 324 -20.42 12.23 6.46
N LEU A 325 -19.82 11.63 7.49
CA LEU A 325 -19.26 12.37 8.63
C LEU A 325 -18.10 13.28 8.20
N LEU A 326 -17.23 12.81 7.30
CA LEU A 326 -16.11 13.62 6.78
C LEU A 326 -16.56 14.85 5.98
N LEU A 327 -17.77 14.82 5.42
CA LEU A 327 -18.42 15.94 4.71
C LEU A 327 -19.24 16.85 5.63
N GLY A 328 -19.43 16.47 6.89
CA GLY A 328 -20.17 17.24 7.88
C GLY A 328 -19.41 18.47 8.39
N SER A 329 -20.01 19.16 9.36
CA SER A 329 -19.37 20.25 10.08
C SER A 329 -18.90 19.79 11.46
N TYR A 330 -17.66 20.13 11.81
CA TYR A 330 -17.00 19.72 13.05
C TYR A 330 -16.04 20.81 13.54
N SER A 331 -15.67 20.76 14.82
CA SER A 331 -14.54 21.54 15.35
C SER A 331 -13.21 20.93 14.88
N ASP A 332 -12.12 21.68 14.99
CA ASP A 332 -10.78 21.19 14.60
C ASP A 332 -10.36 19.94 15.39
N GLU A 333 -10.71 19.88 16.67
CA GLU A 333 -10.42 18.72 17.54
C GLU A 333 -11.19 17.47 17.08
N VAL A 334 -12.50 17.59 16.89
CA VAL A 334 -13.34 16.49 16.39
C VAL A 334 -12.92 16.08 14.99
N GLY A 335 -12.58 17.05 14.13
CA GLY A 335 -12.06 16.80 12.79
C GLY A 335 -10.79 15.94 12.83
N ARG A 336 -9.77 16.31 13.61
CA ARG A 336 -8.54 15.50 13.75
C ARG A 336 -8.85 14.07 14.21
N ALA A 337 -9.71 13.94 15.23
CA ALA A 337 -10.09 12.64 15.76
C ALA A 337 -10.87 11.79 14.73
N LEU A 338 -11.76 12.42 13.95
CA LEU A 338 -12.53 11.81 12.88
C LEU A 338 -11.64 11.33 11.74
N PHE A 339 -10.71 12.17 11.26
CA PHE A 339 -9.75 11.79 10.22
C PHE A 339 -8.84 10.65 10.68
N GLY A 340 -8.45 10.63 11.97
CA GLY A 340 -7.67 9.51 12.54
C GLY A 340 -8.45 8.20 12.53
N ALA A 341 -9.70 8.21 13.00
CA ALA A 341 -10.57 7.03 12.98
C ALA A 341 -10.83 6.52 11.55
N ALA A 342 -11.11 7.44 10.61
CA ALA A 342 -11.29 7.10 9.20
C ALA A 342 -10.01 6.55 8.56
N ALA A 343 -8.84 7.10 8.90
CA ALA A 343 -7.55 6.59 8.42
C ALA A 343 -7.29 5.15 8.89
N GLU A 344 -7.61 4.87 10.15
CA GLU A 344 -7.46 3.54 10.74
C GLU A 344 -8.38 2.50 10.09
N LEU A 345 -9.66 2.84 9.88
CA LEU A 345 -10.62 2.01 9.13
C LEU A 345 -10.15 1.79 7.68
N THR A 346 -9.67 2.84 7.02
CA THR A 346 -9.18 2.75 5.63
C THR A 346 -7.96 1.84 5.54
N ARG A 347 -7.03 1.93 6.51
CA ARG A 347 -5.88 1.02 6.58
C ARG A 347 -6.32 -0.42 6.85
N LEU A 348 -7.35 -0.65 7.68
CA LEU A 348 -7.92 -1.99 7.90
C LEU A 348 -8.52 -2.58 6.62
N ALA A 349 -9.29 -1.80 5.86
CA ALA A 349 -9.77 -2.21 4.54
C ALA A 349 -8.60 -2.61 3.62
N GLY A 350 -7.51 -1.84 3.65
CA GLY A 350 -6.28 -2.18 2.94
C GLY A 350 -5.65 -3.50 3.40
N TRP A 351 -5.59 -3.73 4.70
CA TRP A 351 -5.05 -4.96 5.30
C TRP A 351 -5.86 -6.19 4.94
N MET A 352 -7.18 -6.10 4.94
CA MET A 352 -8.04 -7.20 4.55
C MET A 352 -7.98 -7.49 3.05
N ALA A 353 -7.97 -6.45 2.22
CA ALA A 353 -7.73 -6.59 0.79
C ALA A 353 -6.38 -7.28 0.54
N PHE A 354 -5.35 -6.93 1.30
CA PHE A 354 -4.05 -7.60 1.25
C PHE A 354 -4.16 -9.08 1.69
N ASP A 355 -4.85 -9.37 2.78
CA ASP A 355 -4.99 -10.74 3.30
C ASP A 355 -5.81 -11.68 2.40
N THR A 356 -6.76 -11.11 1.65
CA THR A 356 -7.61 -11.81 0.66
C THR A 356 -7.00 -11.81 -0.75
N GLY A 357 -5.78 -11.32 -0.93
CA GLY A 357 -5.06 -11.34 -2.21
C GLY A 357 -5.41 -10.21 -3.18
N GLN A 358 -6.29 -9.27 -2.82
CA GLN A 358 -6.66 -8.09 -3.62
C GLN A 358 -5.59 -6.97 -3.54
N GLN A 359 -4.42 -7.23 -4.13
CA GLN A 359 -3.22 -6.39 -3.96
C GLN A 359 -3.41 -4.93 -4.42
N GLU A 360 -4.06 -4.72 -5.56
CA GLU A 360 -4.29 -3.37 -6.09
C GLU A 360 -5.25 -2.57 -5.22
N ALA A 361 -6.32 -3.21 -4.73
CA ALA A 361 -7.27 -2.57 -3.83
C ALA A 361 -6.58 -2.19 -2.52
N ALA A 362 -5.75 -3.08 -1.97
CA ALA A 362 -4.97 -2.82 -0.76
C ALA A 362 -4.09 -1.56 -0.89
N GLN A 363 -3.33 -1.44 -1.99
CA GLN A 363 -2.47 -0.28 -2.22
C GLN A 363 -3.27 1.04 -2.30
N ARG A 364 -4.43 1.03 -2.98
CA ARG A 364 -5.33 2.19 -3.06
C ARG A 364 -5.82 2.61 -1.68
N TYR A 365 -6.26 1.65 -0.86
CA TYR A 365 -6.68 1.92 0.51
C TYR A 365 -5.54 2.49 1.36
N TYR A 366 -4.33 1.91 1.31
CA TYR A 366 -3.20 2.44 2.08
C TYR A 366 -2.82 3.87 1.70
N ILE A 367 -2.80 4.20 0.40
CA ILE A 367 -2.53 5.58 -0.05
C ILE A 367 -3.57 6.56 0.51
N GLN A 368 -4.85 6.17 0.53
CA GLN A 368 -5.91 7.01 1.11
C GLN A 368 -5.77 7.10 2.63
N ALA A 369 -5.46 6.00 3.32
CA ALA A 369 -5.21 6.00 4.76
C ALA A 369 -4.06 6.93 5.14
N LEU A 370 -2.97 6.96 4.36
CA LEU A 370 -1.84 7.87 4.59
C LEU A 370 -2.25 9.35 4.46
N ARG A 371 -3.11 9.67 3.49
CA ARG A 371 -3.66 11.03 3.32
C ARG A 371 -4.56 11.43 4.49
N LEU A 372 -5.41 10.51 4.95
CA LEU A 372 -6.31 10.74 6.09
C LEU A 372 -5.51 10.88 7.40
N ALA A 373 -4.48 10.05 7.63
CA ALA A 373 -3.59 10.17 8.79
C ALA A 373 -2.84 11.50 8.79
N ARG A 374 -2.39 11.97 7.61
CA ARG A 374 -1.80 13.31 7.46
C ARG A 374 -2.81 14.42 7.78
N ALA A 375 -4.06 14.31 7.33
CA ALA A 375 -5.12 15.28 7.66
C ALA A 375 -5.46 15.29 9.15
N ALA A 376 -5.36 14.13 9.82
CA ALA A 376 -5.48 14.00 11.27
C ALA A 376 -4.30 14.58 12.06
N ALA A 377 -3.18 14.86 11.39
CA ALA A 377 -1.87 15.12 12.00
C ALA A 377 -1.39 13.97 12.92
N ASP A 378 -1.81 12.73 12.64
CA ASP A 378 -1.44 11.53 13.39
C ASP A 378 -0.23 10.85 12.73
N VAL A 379 0.97 11.23 13.19
CA VAL A 379 2.24 10.75 12.63
C VAL A 379 2.48 9.26 12.93
N PRO A 380 2.23 8.75 14.15
CA PRO A 380 2.30 7.31 14.44
C PRO A 380 1.38 6.46 13.58
N LEU A 381 0.13 6.88 13.36
CA LEU A 381 -0.78 6.17 12.46
C LEU A 381 -0.27 6.19 11.01
N GLY A 382 0.29 7.30 10.55
CA GLY A 382 0.98 7.38 9.25
C GLY A 382 2.11 6.35 9.15
N GLY A 383 2.95 6.23 10.18
CA GLY A 383 3.99 5.19 10.28
C GLY A 383 3.42 3.77 10.21
N TYR A 384 2.27 3.52 10.84
CA TYR A 384 1.61 2.22 10.78
C TYR A 384 1.07 1.88 9.38
N VAL A 385 0.57 2.87 8.64
CA VAL A 385 0.19 2.69 7.24
C VAL A 385 1.42 2.31 6.40
N LEU A 386 2.55 3.00 6.59
CA LEU A 386 3.81 2.69 5.88
C LEU A 386 4.35 1.31 6.22
N ALA A 387 4.30 0.92 7.49
CA ALA A 387 4.64 -0.45 7.91
C ALA A 387 3.73 -1.50 7.25
N SER A 388 2.43 -1.21 7.10
CA SER A 388 1.47 -2.10 6.41
C SER A 388 1.82 -2.24 4.91
N MET A 389 2.19 -1.14 4.26
CA MET A 389 2.64 -1.14 2.86
C MET A 389 3.97 -1.89 2.71
N SER A 390 4.90 -1.73 3.66
CA SER A 390 6.19 -2.45 3.65
C SER A 390 6.00 -3.95 3.72
N LEU A 391 5.13 -4.43 4.62
CA LEU A 391 4.78 -5.84 4.72
C LEU A 391 4.16 -6.37 3.42
N GLN A 392 3.29 -5.58 2.77
CA GLN A 392 2.72 -5.94 1.47
C GLN A 392 3.79 -6.02 0.36
N ALA A 393 4.66 -5.01 0.25
CA ALA A 393 5.73 -4.99 -0.75
C ALA A 393 6.67 -6.18 -0.57
N THR A 394 7.09 -6.44 0.67
CA THR A 394 7.92 -7.58 1.05
C THR A 394 7.28 -8.92 0.69
N TYR A 395 5.98 -9.08 0.99
CA TYR A 395 5.22 -10.27 0.64
C TYR A 395 5.21 -10.55 -0.86
N ARG A 396 5.10 -9.48 -1.67
CA ARG A 396 5.08 -9.57 -3.13
C ARG A 396 6.47 -9.68 -3.77
N GLY A 397 7.53 -9.72 -2.96
CA GLY A 397 8.91 -9.81 -3.45
C GLY A 397 9.56 -8.47 -3.81
N PHE A 398 8.89 -7.34 -3.61
CA PHE A 398 9.46 -6.00 -3.77
C PHE A 398 10.20 -5.58 -2.50
N ALA A 399 11.26 -6.34 -2.17
CA ALA A 399 11.99 -6.18 -0.91
C ALA A 399 12.56 -4.77 -0.74
N ASP A 400 13.11 -4.21 -1.82
CA ASP A 400 13.59 -2.84 -1.87
C ASP A 400 12.51 -1.84 -1.45
N GLU A 401 11.37 -1.81 -2.13
CA GLU A 401 10.26 -0.91 -1.77
C GLU A 401 9.82 -1.13 -0.31
N GLY A 402 9.83 -2.37 0.16
CA GLY A 402 9.60 -2.72 1.55
C GLY A 402 10.55 -2.00 2.51
N VAL A 403 11.85 -1.96 2.20
CA VAL A 403 12.87 -1.29 3.02
C VAL A 403 12.60 0.22 3.08
N ASP A 404 12.31 0.86 1.94
CA ASP A 404 12.03 2.30 1.88
C ASP A 404 10.85 2.68 2.78
N LEU A 405 9.76 1.92 2.68
CA LEU A 405 8.54 2.15 3.45
C LEU A 405 8.77 1.95 4.95
N ALA A 406 9.54 0.93 5.33
CA ALA A 406 9.83 0.66 6.74
C ALA A 406 10.77 1.72 7.35
N GLN A 407 11.84 2.09 6.64
CA GLN A 407 12.76 3.14 7.07
C GLN A 407 12.04 4.48 7.20
N ALA A 408 11.17 4.83 6.24
CA ALA A 408 10.35 6.02 6.35
C ALA A 408 9.44 6.03 7.60
N ALA A 409 8.82 4.88 7.92
CA ALA A 409 8.01 4.75 9.12
C ALA A 409 8.84 5.04 10.38
N VAL A 410 10.04 4.49 10.47
CA VAL A 410 10.99 4.72 11.56
C VAL A 410 11.42 6.18 11.64
N GLU A 411 11.96 6.72 10.55
CA GLU A 411 12.55 8.07 10.51
C GLU A 411 11.53 9.14 10.88
N ARG A 412 10.34 9.05 10.29
CA ARG A 412 9.28 10.04 10.50
C ARG A 412 8.73 10.03 11.93
N ASN A 413 8.90 8.93 12.66
CA ASN A 413 8.36 8.73 14.00
C ASN A 413 9.40 8.87 15.12
N ARG A 414 10.65 9.20 14.80
CA ARG A 414 11.70 9.47 15.79
C ARG A 414 11.25 10.58 16.75
N GLY A 415 11.17 10.24 18.04
CA GLY A 415 10.75 11.17 19.09
C GLY A 415 9.25 11.48 19.17
N LEU A 416 8.43 10.85 18.31
CA LEU A 416 6.97 11.05 18.27
C LEU A 416 6.19 9.78 18.65
N ALA A 417 6.66 8.61 18.23
CA ALA A 417 6.04 7.35 18.56
C ALA A 417 6.54 6.79 19.90
N THR A 418 5.72 5.95 20.54
CA THR A 418 6.10 5.23 21.75
C THR A 418 7.21 4.21 21.46
N ALA A 419 7.88 3.74 22.51
CA ALA A 419 8.92 2.72 22.38
C ALA A 419 8.38 1.44 21.72
N ARG A 420 7.17 1.00 22.08
CA ARG A 420 6.52 -0.18 21.51
C ARG A 420 6.20 0.01 20.02
N THR A 421 5.71 1.18 19.63
CA THR A 421 5.48 1.50 18.20
C THR A 421 6.79 1.51 17.41
N MET A 422 7.85 2.13 17.95
CA MET A 422 9.17 2.15 17.30
C MET A 422 9.75 0.74 17.16
N SER A 423 9.55 -0.13 18.16
CA SER A 423 9.93 -1.54 18.08
C SER A 423 9.24 -2.25 16.92
N PHE A 424 7.93 -2.05 16.76
CA PHE A 424 7.20 -2.63 15.64
C PHE A 424 7.71 -2.15 14.28
N PHE A 425 8.01 -0.86 14.12
CA PHE A 425 8.55 -0.34 12.86
C PHE A 425 9.93 -0.91 12.54
N ARG A 426 10.82 -1.05 13.54
CA ARG A 426 12.13 -1.68 13.37
C ARG A 426 12.02 -3.18 13.03
N LEU A 427 11.02 -3.88 13.55
CA LEU A 427 10.79 -5.27 13.21
C LEU A 427 10.33 -5.43 11.74
N VAL A 428 9.48 -4.52 11.26
CA VAL A 428 9.07 -4.49 9.85
C VAL A 428 10.24 -4.14 8.94
N GLU A 429 11.13 -3.24 9.36
CA GLU A 429 12.38 -2.94 8.65
C GLU A 429 13.30 -4.17 8.57
N ALA A 430 13.44 -4.92 9.68
CA ALA A 430 14.20 -6.16 9.69
C ALA A 430 13.65 -7.19 8.70
N ARG A 431 12.33 -7.34 8.65
CA ARG A 431 11.63 -8.21 7.71
C ARG A 431 11.94 -7.84 6.25
N ALA A 432 11.90 -6.55 5.93
CA ALA A 432 12.21 -6.07 4.59
C ALA A 432 13.67 -6.32 4.20
N HIS A 433 14.63 -6.05 5.10
CA HIS A 433 16.05 -6.34 4.87
C HIS A 433 16.33 -7.84 4.71
N ALA A 434 15.68 -8.68 5.52
CA ALA A 434 15.79 -10.13 5.41
C ALA A 434 15.33 -10.60 4.03
N LYS A 435 14.22 -10.05 3.53
CA LYS A 435 13.72 -10.34 2.17
C LYS A 435 14.64 -9.83 1.07
N ALA A 436 15.34 -8.73 1.30
CA ALA A 436 16.38 -8.20 0.42
C ALA A 436 17.69 -9.01 0.50
N ASN A 437 17.73 -10.08 1.31
CA ASN A 437 18.92 -10.90 1.56
C ASN A 437 20.09 -10.12 2.17
N ASP A 438 19.81 -9.04 2.91
CA ASP A 438 20.78 -8.26 3.67
C ASP A 438 20.77 -8.70 5.14
N ALA A 439 21.55 -9.74 5.43
CA ALA A 439 21.63 -10.32 6.78
C ALA A 439 22.15 -9.33 7.84
N ALA A 440 23.06 -8.43 7.45
CA ALA A 440 23.67 -7.48 8.37
C ALA A 440 22.65 -6.40 8.79
N ALA A 441 21.97 -5.80 7.81
CA ALA A 441 20.93 -4.81 8.09
C ALA A 441 19.73 -5.42 8.82
N ALA A 442 19.31 -6.63 8.43
CA ALA A 442 18.24 -7.34 9.12
C ALA A 442 18.58 -7.63 10.58
N GLY A 443 19.79 -8.12 10.87
CA GLY A 443 20.25 -8.37 12.23
C GLY A 443 20.34 -7.10 13.08
N SER A 444 20.82 -6.00 12.50
CA SER A 444 20.85 -4.69 13.16
C SER A 444 19.44 -4.20 13.50
N ALA A 445 18.51 -4.29 12.56
CA ALA A 445 17.13 -3.88 12.75
C ALA A 445 16.39 -4.76 13.78
N LEU A 446 16.62 -6.09 13.80
CA LEU A 446 16.07 -6.99 14.84
C LEU A 446 16.57 -6.60 16.23
N LYS A 447 17.87 -6.35 16.39
CA LYS A 447 18.44 -5.91 17.66
C LYS A 447 17.89 -4.56 18.10
N ALA A 448 17.70 -3.64 17.16
CA ALA A 448 17.08 -2.35 17.44
C ALA A 448 15.62 -2.51 17.87
N ALA A 449 14.85 -3.36 17.21
CA ALA A 449 13.48 -3.67 17.58
C ALA A 449 13.41 -4.24 19.00
N GLU A 450 14.20 -5.27 19.31
CA GLU A 450 14.28 -5.84 20.66
C GLU A 450 14.60 -4.78 21.73
N GLY A 451 15.63 -3.95 21.50
CA GLY A 451 15.99 -2.88 22.43
C GLY A 451 14.94 -1.75 22.56
N TRP A 452 14.07 -1.54 21.57
CA TRP A 452 12.90 -0.68 21.72
C TRP A 452 11.78 -1.36 22.53
N LEU A 453 11.55 -2.65 22.31
CA LEU A 453 10.55 -3.41 23.06
C LEU A 453 10.90 -3.49 24.55
N GLU A 454 12.18 -3.72 24.87
CA GLU A 454 12.71 -3.71 26.24
C GLU A 454 12.53 -2.37 26.96
N ARG A 455 12.39 -1.26 26.21
CA ARG A 455 12.15 0.08 26.76
C ARG A 455 10.67 0.39 26.99
N SER A 456 9.76 -0.37 26.38
CA SER A 456 8.31 -0.20 26.61
C SER A 456 7.96 -0.51 28.06
N ARG A 457 7.01 0.25 28.62
CA ARG A 457 6.51 0.10 29.99
C ARG A 457 4.99 0.00 29.98
N ASP A 458 4.46 -0.71 30.97
CA ASP A 458 3.02 -0.72 31.22
C ASP A 458 2.55 0.70 31.58
N GLY A 459 1.51 1.17 30.89
CA GLY A 459 1.00 2.54 31.04
C GLY A 459 1.56 3.55 30.03
N ASP A 460 2.51 3.16 29.16
CA ASP A 460 2.85 3.97 27.99
C ASP A 460 1.59 4.26 27.16
N ALA A 461 1.53 5.43 26.54
CA ALA A 461 0.40 5.88 25.70
C ALA A 461 0.39 5.18 24.32
N ASP A 462 0.47 3.85 24.32
CA ASP A 462 0.49 3.03 23.12
C ASP A 462 -0.83 3.17 22.35
N PRO A 463 -0.78 3.36 21.03
CA PRO A 463 -1.99 3.41 20.22
C PRO A 463 -2.75 2.08 20.26
N SER A 464 -4.09 2.14 20.34
CA SER A 464 -4.93 0.93 20.44
C SER A 464 -4.76 -0.06 19.29
N TRP A 465 -4.36 0.40 18.10
CA TRP A 465 -4.10 -0.46 16.96
C TRP A 465 -2.84 -1.33 17.12
N LEU A 466 -1.98 -1.07 18.10
CA LEU A 466 -0.77 -1.83 18.40
C LEU A 466 -1.02 -3.00 19.36
N GLY A 467 -2.26 -3.22 19.82
CA GLY A 467 -2.58 -4.24 20.83
C GLY A 467 -2.13 -5.67 20.49
N PHE A 468 -1.95 -6.00 19.21
CA PHE A 468 -1.46 -7.31 18.76
C PHE A 468 0.05 -7.51 18.95
N TYR A 469 0.82 -6.43 19.13
CA TYR A 469 2.26 -6.50 19.09
C TYR A 469 2.81 -6.77 20.49
N SER A 470 3.36 -7.96 20.71
CA SER A 470 3.96 -8.43 21.97
C SER A 470 5.29 -9.14 21.70
N TYR A 471 5.98 -9.62 22.75
CA TYR A 471 7.16 -10.48 22.59
C TYR A 471 6.88 -11.73 21.74
N ASP A 472 5.68 -12.31 21.83
CA ASP A 472 5.30 -13.48 21.03
C ASP A 472 5.19 -13.11 19.54
N ARG A 473 4.65 -11.92 19.24
CA ARG A 473 4.60 -11.39 17.88
C ARG A 473 5.99 -11.03 17.36
N PHE A 474 6.83 -10.44 18.20
CA PHE A 474 8.23 -10.16 17.85
C PHE A 474 8.98 -11.45 17.48
N ALA A 475 8.88 -12.48 18.30
CA ALA A 475 9.50 -13.77 18.05
C ALA A 475 8.99 -14.41 16.74
N ALA A 476 7.69 -14.34 16.47
CA ALA A 476 7.11 -14.85 15.22
C ALA A 476 7.73 -14.18 13.98
N ASP A 477 7.80 -12.86 13.95
CA ASP A 477 8.34 -12.14 12.79
C ASP A 477 9.86 -12.26 12.69
N ALA A 478 10.57 -12.37 13.82
CA ALA A 478 11.99 -12.68 13.85
C ALA A 478 12.29 -14.06 13.25
N ALA A 479 11.45 -15.07 13.53
CA ALA A 479 11.54 -16.38 12.87
C ALA A 479 11.36 -16.26 11.35
N GLU A 480 10.40 -15.46 10.88
CA GLU A 480 10.21 -15.21 9.44
C GLU A 480 11.43 -14.51 8.81
N CYS A 481 12.03 -13.53 9.49
CA CYS A 481 13.27 -12.90 9.03
C CYS A 481 14.39 -13.93 8.88
N HIS A 482 14.58 -14.80 9.87
CA HIS A 482 15.60 -15.84 9.82
C HIS A 482 15.30 -16.93 8.79
N LEU A 483 14.03 -17.16 8.46
CA LEU A 483 13.63 -18.07 7.40
C LEU A 483 14.01 -17.51 6.03
N ASP A 484 13.70 -16.24 5.75
CA ASP A 484 14.12 -15.56 4.52
C ASP A 484 15.66 -15.55 4.38
N LEU A 485 16.39 -15.45 5.50
CA LEU A 485 17.86 -15.51 5.57
C LEU A 485 18.46 -16.93 5.60
N LYS A 486 17.63 -17.98 5.52
CA LYS A 486 18.05 -19.40 5.52
C LYS A 486 18.90 -19.77 6.75
N ALA A 487 18.48 -19.32 7.93
CA ALA A 487 19.15 -19.57 9.21
C ALA A 487 18.31 -20.51 10.12
N PRO A 488 18.19 -21.82 9.80
CA PRO A 488 17.20 -22.73 10.40
C PRO A 488 17.30 -22.87 11.93
N ARG A 489 18.51 -22.80 12.49
CA ARG A 489 18.71 -22.81 13.96
C ARG A 489 18.03 -21.63 14.65
N GLN A 490 18.10 -20.44 14.05
CA GLN A 490 17.46 -19.25 14.59
C GLN A 490 15.96 -19.31 14.40
N VAL A 491 15.49 -19.82 13.25
CA VAL A 491 14.05 -20.02 13.00
C VAL A 491 13.46 -20.90 14.10
N ARG A 492 14.06 -22.05 14.39
CA ARG A 492 13.60 -22.97 15.44
C ARG A 492 13.48 -22.28 16.80
N ARG A 493 14.56 -21.62 17.26
CA ARG A 493 14.57 -20.89 18.54
C ARG A 493 13.42 -19.89 18.65
N PHE A 494 13.22 -19.07 17.62
CA PHE A 494 12.19 -18.04 17.64
C PHE A 494 10.78 -18.62 17.47
N THR A 495 10.60 -19.71 16.72
CA THR A 495 9.30 -20.40 16.65
C THR A 495 8.91 -21.08 17.96
N GLU A 496 9.86 -21.68 18.69
CA GLU A 496 9.61 -22.26 20.02
C GLU A 496 9.12 -21.17 21.00
N GLN A 497 9.75 -20.00 20.99
CA GLN A 497 9.30 -18.86 21.78
C GLN A 497 7.90 -18.38 21.36
N ALA A 498 7.67 -18.21 20.05
CA ALA A 498 6.41 -17.68 19.51
C ALA A 498 5.20 -18.62 19.68
N LEU A 499 5.44 -19.91 19.92
CA LEU A 499 4.43 -20.95 20.14
C LEU A 499 4.30 -21.37 21.61
N SER A 500 5.06 -20.77 22.52
CA SER A 500 5.08 -21.14 23.95
C SER A 500 3.76 -20.86 24.70
N ARG A 501 2.88 -20.03 24.13
CA ARG A 501 1.58 -19.64 24.72
C ARG A 501 0.43 -19.92 23.75
N PRO A 502 -0.70 -20.48 24.22
CA PRO A 502 -1.92 -20.57 23.43
C PRO A 502 -2.42 -19.17 23.06
N THR A 503 -2.78 -18.93 21.80
CA THR A 503 -3.33 -17.65 21.34
C THR A 503 -4.71 -17.83 20.73
N GLU A 504 -5.74 -17.91 21.57
CA GLU A 504 -7.14 -18.06 21.15
C GLU A 504 -7.69 -16.82 20.42
N GLU A 505 -7.10 -15.64 20.65
CA GLU A 505 -7.49 -14.39 20.00
C GLU A 505 -6.77 -14.12 18.67
N PHE A 506 -5.63 -14.77 18.44
CA PHE A 506 -4.75 -14.52 17.28
C PHE A 506 -4.55 -15.76 16.41
N VAL A 507 -5.65 -16.52 16.20
CA VAL A 507 -5.70 -17.81 15.49
C VAL A 507 -5.04 -17.74 14.10
N ARG A 508 -5.30 -16.68 13.32
CA ARG A 508 -4.68 -16.50 12.00
C ARG A 508 -3.15 -16.44 12.10
N SER A 509 -2.64 -15.60 13.00
CA SER A 509 -1.19 -15.45 13.17
C SER A 509 -0.56 -16.72 13.73
N HIS A 510 -1.30 -17.48 14.54
CA HIS A 510 -0.88 -18.79 15.05
C HIS A 510 -0.72 -19.81 13.91
N GLY A 511 -1.68 -19.87 12.98
CA GLY A 511 -1.59 -20.71 11.78
C GLY A 511 -0.34 -20.41 10.95
N LEU A 512 -0.05 -19.13 10.69
CA LEU A 512 1.18 -18.71 9.99
C LEU A 512 2.45 -19.17 10.72
N ARG A 513 2.52 -19.01 12.05
CA ARG A 513 3.67 -19.45 12.87
C ARG A 513 3.89 -20.96 12.80
N LEU A 514 2.81 -21.75 12.77
CA LEU A 514 2.90 -23.21 12.63
C LEU A 514 3.48 -23.59 11.26
N VAL A 515 3.12 -22.88 10.18
CA VAL A 515 3.75 -23.11 8.87
C VAL A 515 5.24 -22.79 8.90
N VAL A 516 5.62 -21.63 9.46
CA VAL A 516 7.04 -21.23 9.57
C VAL A 516 7.85 -22.26 10.37
N SER A 517 7.28 -22.77 11.47
CA SER A 517 7.87 -23.86 12.26
C SER A 517 8.01 -25.16 11.44
N ALA A 518 6.98 -25.53 10.67
CA ALA A 518 7.04 -26.72 9.81
C ALA A 518 8.15 -26.61 8.75
N VAL A 519 8.34 -25.44 8.14
CA VAL A 519 9.43 -25.20 7.19
C VAL A 519 10.79 -25.29 7.89
N ALA A 520 10.93 -24.75 9.10
CA ALA A 520 12.18 -24.82 9.87
C ALA A 520 12.59 -26.26 10.21
N GLU A 521 11.63 -27.08 10.61
CA GLU A 521 11.85 -28.50 10.90
C GLU A 521 12.24 -29.26 9.62
N LEU A 522 11.60 -28.95 8.50
CA LEU A 522 11.93 -29.55 7.21
C LEU A 522 13.36 -29.22 6.78
N GLU A 523 13.75 -27.94 6.85
CA GLU A 523 15.11 -27.48 6.52
C GLU A 523 16.18 -28.04 7.47
N SER A 524 15.78 -28.43 8.68
CA SER A 524 16.65 -29.10 9.66
C SER A 524 16.73 -30.62 9.47
N GLY A 525 16.00 -31.19 8.50
CA GLY A 525 15.96 -32.63 8.22
C GLY A 525 14.97 -33.42 9.08
N ASN A 526 14.14 -32.77 9.90
CA ASN A 526 13.17 -33.40 10.79
C ASN A 526 11.80 -33.52 10.10
N LEU A 527 11.69 -34.44 9.13
CA LEU A 527 10.48 -34.60 8.32
C LEU A 527 9.22 -34.85 9.18
N ASP A 528 9.35 -35.59 10.27
CA ASP A 528 8.22 -35.93 11.16
C ASP A 528 7.67 -34.72 11.90
N ALA A 529 8.58 -33.92 12.48
CA ALA A 529 8.21 -32.68 13.13
C ALA A 529 7.61 -31.68 12.13
N ALA A 530 8.16 -31.62 10.91
CA ALA A 530 7.62 -30.80 9.83
C ALA A 530 6.19 -31.20 9.45
N CYS A 531 5.91 -32.50 9.27
CA CYS A 531 4.58 -32.99 8.92
C CYS A 531 3.57 -32.81 10.06
N ALA A 532 4.00 -32.97 11.31
CA ALA A 532 3.15 -32.75 12.48
C ALA A 532 2.77 -31.27 12.64
N ALA A 533 3.74 -30.36 12.52
CA ALA A 533 3.49 -28.92 12.52
C ALA A 533 2.64 -28.48 11.32
N GLY A 534 2.92 -29.02 10.13
CA GLY A 534 2.15 -28.79 8.91
C GLY A 534 0.69 -29.23 9.03
N THR A 535 0.43 -30.38 9.66
CA THR A 535 -0.94 -30.87 9.92
C THR A 535 -1.72 -29.88 10.79
N ARG A 536 -1.14 -29.44 11.91
CA ARG A 536 -1.76 -28.43 12.78
C ARG A 536 -1.99 -27.11 12.03
N ALA A 537 -1.04 -26.71 11.18
CA ALA A 537 -1.18 -25.50 10.37
C ALA A 537 -2.37 -25.59 9.40
N VAL A 538 -2.55 -26.73 8.73
CA VAL A 538 -3.69 -26.98 7.82
C VAL A 538 -5.02 -26.96 8.56
N GLU A 539 -5.09 -27.57 9.75
CA GLU A 539 -6.30 -27.57 10.60
C GLU A 539 -6.72 -26.16 11.02
N VAL A 540 -5.74 -25.31 11.37
CA VAL A 540 -5.98 -23.91 11.72
C VAL A 540 -6.37 -23.11 10.47
N ALA A 541 -5.65 -23.30 9.35
CA ALA A 541 -5.90 -22.62 8.09
C ALA A 541 -7.31 -22.91 7.55
N GLY A 542 -7.82 -24.14 7.73
CA GLY A 542 -9.17 -24.52 7.32
C GLY A 542 -10.31 -23.82 8.08
N ARG A 543 -10.01 -23.11 9.17
CA ARG A 543 -10.99 -22.38 10.00
C ARG A 543 -10.95 -20.86 9.79
N ILE A 544 -10.06 -20.36 8.94
CA ILE A 544 -9.85 -18.92 8.73
C ILE A 544 -9.96 -18.57 7.23
N SER A 545 -10.46 -17.37 6.96
CA SER A 545 -10.56 -16.81 5.61
C SER A 545 -9.37 -15.89 5.33
N SER A 546 -8.28 -16.46 4.80
CA SER A 546 -7.01 -15.76 4.54
C SER A 546 -6.26 -16.41 3.37
N ALA A 547 -6.18 -15.71 2.23
CA ALA A 547 -5.40 -16.16 1.07
C ALA A 547 -3.91 -16.27 1.42
N ARG A 548 -3.43 -15.37 2.28
CA ARG A 548 -2.04 -15.36 2.75
C ARG A 548 -1.66 -16.63 3.50
N THR A 549 -2.52 -17.10 4.41
CA THR A 549 -2.27 -18.36 5.12
C THR A 549 -2.27 -19.54 4.16
N THR A 550 -3.20 -19.56 3.20
CA THR A 550 -3.26 -20.60 2.16
C THR A 550 -2.00 -20.62 1.29
N GLU A 551 -1.43 -19.46 0.93
CA GLU A 551 -0.18 -19.38 0.18
C GLU A 551 1.03 -19.93 0.98
N TYR A 552 1.11 -19.66 2.28
CA TYR A 552 2.13 -20.25 3.15
C TYR A 552 2.01 -21.78 3.21
N VAL A 553 0.80 -22.32 3.35
CA VAL A 553 0.57 -23.77 3.30
C VAL A 553 0.99 -24.34 1.95
N ARG A 554 0.68 -23.65 0.84
CA ARG A 554 1.10 -24.06 -0.50
C ARG A 554 2.62 -24.12 -0.65
N ASP A 555 3.34 -23.12 -0.12
CA ASP A 555 4.81 -23.10 -0.12
C ASP A 555 5.39 -24.29 0.66
N LEU A 556 4.85 -24.59 1.85
CA LEU A 556 5.26 -25.75 2.63
C LEU A 556 5.06 -27.07 1.85
N LEU A 557 3.90 -27.24 1.20
CA LEU A 557 3.60 -28.46 0.43
C LEU A 557 4.47 -28.61 -0.81
N HIS A 558 4.87 -27.49 -1.42
CA HIS A 558 5.81 -27.47 -2.54
C HIS A 558 7.20 -27.91 -2.07
N ARG A 559 7.68 -27.39 -0.93
CA ARG A 559 8.96 -27.81 -0.33
C ARG A 559 8.98 -29.29 0.07
N LEU A 560 7.82 -29.88 0.37
CA LEU A 560 7.66 -31.30 0.68
C LEU A 560 7.56 -32.21 -0.56
N GLU A 561 7.53 -31.67 -1.79
CA GLU A 561 7.49 -32.47 -3.03
C GLU A 561 8.55 -33.58 -3.13
N PRO A 562 9.82 -33.34 -2.78
CA PRO A 562 10.84 -34.38 -2.83
C PRO A 562 10.53 -35.59 -1.94
N TYR A 563 9.73 -35.40 -0.88
CA TYR A 563 9.35 -36.43 0.09
C TYR A 563 7.96 -37.01 -0.19
N GLY A 564 7.38 -36.78 -1.37
CA GLY A 564 5.99 -37.17 -1.68
C GLY A 564 5.69 -38.68 -1.62
N HIS A 565 6.71 -39.53 -1.58
CA HIS A 565 6.57 -40.99 -1.41
C HIS A 565 6.36 -41.40 0.06
N GLU A 566 6.66 -40.51 1.01
CA GLU A 566 6.48 -40.75 2.44
C GLU A 566 4.98 -40.68 2.80
N PRO A 567 4.41 -41.70 3.48
CA PRO A 567 2.98 -41.76 3.78
C PRO A 567 2.45 -40.51 4.52
N ARG A 568 3.24 -39.99 5.47
CA ARG A 568 2.93 -38.78 6.25
C ARG A 568 2.81 -37.51 5.40
N VAL A 569 3.59 -37.41 4.32
CA VAL A 569 3.54 -36.28 3.38
C VAL A 569 2.31 -36.39 2.49
N ALA A 570 1.99 -37.61 2.04
CA ALA A 570 0.76 -37.88 1.30
C ALA A 570 -0.49 -37.57 2.15
N GLU A 571 -0.53 -37.97 3.42
CA GLU A 571 -1.62 -37.66 4.35
C GLU A 571 -1.80 -36.14 4.55
N LEU A 572 -0.70 -35.40 4.75
CA LEU A 572 -0.74 -33.95 4.88
C LEU A 572 -1.29 -33.28 3.61
N ARG A 573 -0.89 -33.76 2.43
CA ARG A 573 -1.40 -33.26 1.14
C ARG A 573 -2.90 -33.49 0.97
N GLU A 574 -3.38 -34.69 1.31
CA GLU A 574 -4.81 -34.98 1.26
C GLU A 574 -5.60 -34.10 2.23
N ARG A 575 -5.09 -33.89 3.45
CA ARG A 575 -5.72 -32.97 4.41
C ARG A 575 -5.76 -31.52 3.91
N ALA A 576 -4.73 -31.08 3.19
CA ALA A 576 -4.67 -29.72 2.66
C ALA A 576 -5.53 -29.50 1.40
N ARG A 577 -5.96 -30.58 0.73
CA ARG A 577 -6.71 -30.51 -0.53
C ARG A 577 -7.94 -29.59 -0.46
N PRO A 578 -8.83 -29.65 0.55
CA PRO A 578 -9.99 -28.77 0.61
C PRO A 578 -9.62 -27.29 0.69
N LEU A 579 -8.54 -26.94 1.39
CA LEU A 579 -8.04 -25.58 1.52
C LEU A 579 -7.52 -25.02 0.19
N LEU A 580 -6.93 -25.89 -0.65
CA LEU A 580 -6.29 -25.49 -1.90
C LEU A 580 -7.23 -25.45 -3.12
N VAL A 581 -8.38 -26.12 -3.04
CA VAL A 581 -9.38 -26.19 -4.12
C VAL A 581 -10.44 -25.09 -4.00
N ALA A 582 -10.63 -24.52 -2.81
CA ALA A 582 -11.51 -23.38 -2.61
C ALA A 582 -10.98 -22.15 -3.37
N PRO A 583 -11.81 -21.48 -4.22
CA PRO A 583 -11.43 -20.17 -4.75
C PRO A 583 -11.32 -19.18 -3.58
N ALA A 584 -10.21 -18.41 -3.58
CA ALA A 584 -9.93 -17.37 -2.59
C ALA A 584 -10.91 -16.19 -2.68
#